data_AF-A0A3E0WX26-F1
#
_entry.id   AF-A0A3E0WX26-F1
#
_cell.length_a   1.000
_cell.length_b   1.000
_cell.length_c   1.000
_cell.angle_alpha   90.00
_cell.angle_beta   90.00
_cell.angle_gamma   90.00
#
_symmetry.space_group_name_H-M   'P 1'
#
loop_
_entity.id
_entity.type
_entity.pdbx_description
1 polymer ?
#
loop_
_entity_poly.entity_id
_entity_poly.type
_entity_poly.pdbx_seq_one_letter_code
_entity_poly.pdbx_strand_id
1 'polypeptide(L)' 'MNTTDELLKRIEYLRYRMAEVALEKGFTNLEAIELSQELDELLNKYDIERQIQSRHMKY' A
#
# COMPACT_ATOMS: atom_id res chain seq x y z
N MET A 1 16.34 7.93 8.03
CA MET A 1 14.90 7.60 7.91
C MET A 1 14.82 6.19 7.37
N ASN A 2 14.02 5.33 7.99
CA ASN A 2 13.94 3.92 7.63
C ASN A 2 13.03 3.77 6.40
N THR A 3 13.53 3.19 5.30
CA THR A 3 12.80 3.08 4.02
C THR A 3 11.44 2.40 4.18
N THR A 4 11.35 1.46 5.11
CA THR A 4 10.11 0.76 5.46
C THR A 4 9.06 1.67 6.13
N ASP A 5 9.48 2.66 6.93
CA ASP A 5 8.56 3.60 7.59
C ASP A 5 7.91 4.55 6.58
N GLU A 6 8.66 4.95 5.54
CA GLU A 6 8.13 5.79 4.46
C GLU A 6 7.12 5.01 3.61
N LEU A 7 7.41 3.74 3.32
CA LEU A 7 6.48 2.85 2.61
C LEU A 7 5.18 2.65 3.39
N LEU A 8 5.27 2.41 4.70
CA LEU A 8 4.10 2.29 5.58
C LEU A 8 3.24 3.56 5.60
N LYS A 9 3.87 4.74 5.70
CA LYS A 9 3.14 6.02 5.63
C LYS A 9 2.40 6.18 4.30
N ARG A 10 3.02 5.75 3.19
CA ARG A 10 2.41 5.84 1.87
C ARG A 10 1.22 4.87 1.73
N ILE A 11 1.34 3.65 2.23
CA ILE A 11 0.25 2.66 2.28
C ILE A 11 -0.93 3.22 3.08
N GLU A 12 -0.68 3.77 4.27
CA GLU A 12 -1.73 4.34 5.12
C GLU A 12 -2.44 5.52 4.47
N TYR A 13 -1.68 6.41 3.82
CA TYR A 13 -2.24 7.53 3.06
C TYR A 13 -3.16 7.06 1.92
N LEU A 14 -2.69 6.10 1.12
CA LEU A 14 -3.46 5.57 -0.01
C LEU A 14 -4.69 4.80 0.45
N ARG A 15 -4.60 4.04 1.55
CA ARG A 15 -5.75 3.35 2.15
C ARG A 15 -6.84 4.34 2.53
N TYR A 16 -6.48 5.45 3.18
CA TYR A 16 -7.44 6.48 3.57
C TYR A 16 -8.08 7.13 2.34
N ARG A 17 -7.27 7.54 1.36
CA ARG A 17 -7.75 8.16 0.12
C ARG A 17 -8.67 7.24 -0.70
N MET A 18 -8.29 5.97 -0.86
CA MET A 18 -9.12 4.98 -1.54
C MET A 18 -10.48 4.82 -0.83
N ALA A 19 -10.49 4.75 0.50
CA ALA A 19 -11.72 4.63 1.28
C ALA A 19 -12.61 5.86 1.15
N GLU A 20 -12.06 7.06 1.23
CA GLU A 20 -12.81 8.31 1.02
C GLU A 20 -13.46 8.34 -0.38
N VAL A 21 -12.67 8.08 -1.41
CA VAL A 21 -13.15 8.12 -2.81
C VAL A 21 -14.18 7.03 -3.06
N ALA A 22 -14.00 5.83 -2.51
CA ALA A 22 -14.97 4.75 -2.65
C ALA A 22 -16.29 5.03 -1.89
N LEU A 23 -16.23 5.70 -0.74
CA LEU A 23 -17.42 6.12 0.00
C LEU A 23 -18.16 7.27 -0.69
N GLU A 24 -17.43 8.20 -1.31
CA GLU A 24 -18.01 9.36 -2.00
C GLU A 24 -18.54 9.00 -3.40
N LYS A 25 -17.78 8.22 -4.18
CA LYS A 25 -18.01 7.97 -5.61
C LYS A 25 -18.42 6.53 -5.93
N GLY A 26 -18.37 5.65 -4.95
CA GLY A 26 -18.61 4.21 -5.11
C GLY A 26 -17.36 3.41 -5.48
N PHE A 27 -17.33 2.15 -5.06
CA PHE A 27 -16.21 1.24 -5.29
C PHE A 27 -15.96 0.89 -6.77
N THR A 28 -16.96 1.08 -7.64
CA THR A 28 -16.82 0.85 -9.09
C THR A 28 -16.40 2.10 -9.85
N ASN A 29 -16.16 3.22 -9.15
CA ASN A 29 -15.62 4.42 -9.79
C ASN A 29 -14.18 4.16 -10.23
N LEU A 30 -13.80 4.67 -11.40
CA LEU A 30 -12.46 4.50 -11.95
C LEU A 30 -11.37 4.97 -10.97
N GLU A 31 -11.57 6.09 -10.28
CA GLU A 31 -10.60 6.62 -9.31
C GLU A 31 -10.45 5.71 -8.08
N ALA A 32 -11.56 5.13 -7.59
CA ALA A 32 -11.49 4.16 -6.49
C ALA A 32 -10.74 2.89 -6.93
N ILE A 33 -10.95 2.43 -8.16
CA ILE A 33 -10.27 1.28 -8.75
C ILE A 33 -8.77 1.57 -8.90
N GLU A 34 -8.39 2.70 -9.49
CA GLU A 34 -6.99 3.10 -9.65
C GLU A 34 -6.27 3.22 -8.30
N LEU A 35 -6.91 3.83 -7.30
CA LEU A 35 -6.37 3.92 -5.94
C LEU A 35 -6.21 2.54 -5.29
N SER A 36 -7.13 1.61 -5.55
CA SER A 36 -7.02 0.23 -5.04
C SER A 36 -5.85 -0.52 -5.66
N GLN A 37 -5.58 -0.31 -6.95
CA GLN A 37 -4.44 -0.89 -7.65
C GLN A 37 -3.11 -0.33 -7.14
N GLU A 38 -2.99 1.00 -6.97
CA GLU A 38 -1.78 1.61 -6.39
C GLU A 38 -1.53 1.13 -4.95
N LEU A 39 -2.59 0.97 -4.16
CA LEU A 39 -2.48 0.43 -2.80
C LEU A 39 -1.97 -1.02 -2.80
N ASP A 40 -2.51 -1.87 -3.67
CA ASP A 40 -2.08 -3.27 -3.80
C ASP A 40 -0.59 -3.38 -4.23
N GLU A 41 -0.13 -2.53 -5.15
CA GLU A 41 1.29 -2.49 -5.55
C GLU A 41 2.21 -2.16 -4.37
N LEU A 42 1.83 -1.20 -3.53
CA LEU A 42 2.61 -0.83 -2.35
C LEU A 42 2.62 -1.92 -1.28
N LEU A 43 1.49 -2.61 -1.07
CA LEU A 43 1.40 -3.74 -0.15
C LEU A 43 2.30 -4.89 -0.62
N ASN A 44 2.27 -5.20 -1.92
CA ASN A 44 3.16 -6.20 -2.51
C ASN A 44 4.63 -5.84 -2.33
N LYS A 45 5.00 -4.57 -2.56
CA LYS A 45 6.37 -4.09 -2.32
C LYS A 45 6.79 -4.26 -0.86
N TYR A 46 5.91 -3.90 0.08
CA TYR A 46 6.18 -4.04 1.50
C TYR A 46 6.39 -5.49 1.92
N ASP A 47 5.57 -6.41 1.41
CA ASP A 47 5.71 -7.84 1.69
C ASP A 47 7.00 -8.42 1.12
N ILE A 48 7.42 -7.98 -0.07
CA ILE A 48 8.72 -8.36 -0.64
C ILE A 48 9.87 -7.85 0.25
N GLU A 49 9.85 -6.57 0.65
CA GLU A 49 10.87 -6.00 1.54
C GLU A 49 10.95 -6.75 2.87
N ARG A 50 9.81 -7.08 3.47
CA ARG A 50 9.74 -7.90 4.70
C ARG A 50 10.27 -9.32 4.51
N GLN A 51 9.96 -9.96 3.38
CA GLN A 51 10.48 -11.29 3.07
C GLN A 51 12.01 -11.28 2.87
N ILE A 52 12.55 -10.24 2.24
CA ILE A 52 13.99 -10.06 2.09
C ILE A 52 14.67 -9.88 3.45
N GLN A 53 14.12 -9.04 4.34
CA GLN A 53 14.66 -8.82 5.68
C GLN A 53 14.65 -10.10 6.52
N SER A 54 13.54 -10.86 6.49
CA SER A 54 13.44 -12.14 7.23
C SER A 54 14.34 -13.24 6.69
N ARG A 55 14.67 -13.24 5.40
CA ARG A 55 15.69 -14.15 4.81
C ARG A 55 17.12 -13.77 5.22
N HIS A 56 17.43 -12.48 5.33
CA HIS A 56 18.76 -12.02 5.76
C HIS A 56 19.07 -12.36 7.23
N MET A 57 18.06 -12.51 8.10
CA MET A 57 18.27 -12.92 9.50
C MET A 57 18.47 -14.44 9.70
N LYS A 58 18.38 -15.25 8.64
CA LYS A 58 18.50 -16.72 8.72
C LYS A 58 19.87 -17.29 8.32
N TYR A 59 20.85 -16.44 7.97
CA TYR A 59 22.19 -16.86 7.55
C TYR A 59 23.28 -16.17 8.35
#